data_AF-A0A843YWJ3-F1
#
_entry.id   AF-A0A843YWJ3-F1
#
_cell.length_a   1.000
_cell.length_b   1.000
_cell.length_c   1.000
_cell.angle_alpha   90.00
_cell.angle_beta   90.00
_cell.angle_gamma   90.00
#
_symmetry.space_group_name_H-M   'P 1'
#
loop_
_entity.id
_entity.type
_entity.pdbx_description
1 polymer ?
#
loop_
_entity_poly.entity_id
_entity_poly.type
_entity_poly.pdbx_seq_one_letter_code
_entity_poly.pdbx_strand_id
1 'polypeptide(L)'
;MEVSVGAFQAQSQKQIDAYATPYVATEPRVVTCLITLLRTCSQGDRQRLADLAGTSVNYLYGLGSCARGGMSSRLAFGIEDASIQLHKETHGRTPIVSARELSTMCSLVGMRKH
;
A
#
# COMPACT_ATOMS: atom_id res chain seq x y z
N MET A 1 43.52 -46.70 -12.10
CA MET A 1 42.73 -45.67 -12.81
C MET A 1 41.62 -45.26 -11.89
N GLU A 2 41.87 -44.27 -11.05
CA GLU A 2 40.85 -43.69 -10.16
C GLU A 2 40.63 -42.25 -10.61
N VAL A 3 39.39 -41.96 -10.98
CA VAL A 3 38.95 -40.64 -11.44
C VAL A 3 38.45 -39.90 -10.21
N SER A 4 39.22 -38.93 -9.72
CA SER A 4 38.82 -38.07 -8.61
C SER A 4 37.74 -37.09 -9.06
N VAL A 5 36.52 -37.31 -8.60
CA VAL A 5 35.38 -36.42 -8.82
C VAL A 5 35.29 -35.43 -7.66
N GLY A 6 35.29 -34.13 -7.99
CA GLY A 6 34.42 -33.19 -7.27
C GLY A 6 35.05 -32.23 -6.27
N ALA A 7 36.06 -31.45 -6.66
CA ALA A 7 36.49 -30.25 -5.92
C ALA A 7 35.59 -29.02 -6.23
N PHE A 8 34.27 -29.13 -6.08
CA PHE A 8 33.30 -28.08 -6.46
C PHE A 8 32.39 -27.62 -5.31
N GLN A 9 32.86 -27.61 -4.06
CA GLN A 9 31.94 -27.37 -2.93
C GLN A 9 32.48 -26.54 -1.77
N ALA A 10 33.45 -25.65 -2.00
CA ALA A 10 34.03 -24.84 -0.92
C ALA A 10 33.90 -23.32 -1.06
N GLN A 11 33.32 -22.79 -2.15
CA GLN A 11 33.26 -21.32 -2.37
C GLN A 11 31.87 -20.67 -2.19
N SER A 12 30.80 -21.44 -2.00
CA SER A 12 29.45 -20.85 -1.94
C SER A 12 29.00 -20.38 -0.55
N GLN A 13 29.62 -20.82 0.55
CA GLN A 13 29.10 -20.54 1.89
C GLN A 13 29.49 -19.15 2.42
N LYS A 14 30.65 -18.60 2.01
CA LYS A 14 31.05 -17.23 2.42
C LYS A 14 30.26 -16.11 1.74
N GLN A 15 29.42 -16.45 0.75
CA GLN A 15 28.66 -15.46 -0.01
C GLN A 15 27.21 -15.34 0.46
N ILE A 16 26.75 -16.25 1.35
CA ILE A 16 25.38 -16.21 1.90
C ILE A 16 25.31 -15.31 3.14
N ASP A 17 26.38 -15.23 3.92
CA ASP A 17 26.45 -14.37 5.11
C ASP A 17 26.52 -12.87 4.77
N ALA A 18 26.84 -12.52 3.51
CA ALA A 18 26.90 -11.14 3.04
C ALA A 18 25.52 -10.55 2.66
N TYR A 19 24.46 -11.38 2.59
CA TYR A 19 23.10 -10.93 2.29
C TYR A 19 22.15 -10.96 3.49
N ALA A 20 22.66 -11.23 4.68
CA ALA A 20 21.96 -10.92 5.93
C ALA A 20 22.04 -9.40 6.17
N THR A 21 21.42 -8.60 5.29
CA THR A 21 21.12 -7.20 5.60
C THR A 21 20.25 -7.21 6.86
N PRO A 22 20.65 -6.55 7.96
CA PRO A 22 19.73 -6.34 9.06
C PRO A 22 18.54 -5.60 8.46
N TYR A 23 17.33 -6.15 8.64
CA TYR A 23 16.10 -5.47 8.27
C TYR A 23 16.06 -4.17 9.08
N VAL A 24 16.60 -3.12 8.48
CA VAL A 24 16.62 -1.76 9.00
C VAL A 24 15.18 -1.40 9.23
N ALA A 25 14.84 -1.06 10.47
CA ALA A 25 13.51 -0.71 10.94
C ALA A 25 12.74 0.04 9.83
N THR A 26 11.82 -0.68 9.18
CA THR A 26 10.98 -0.07 8.15
C THR A 26 10.22 1.03 8.84
N GLU A 27 10.41 2.26 8.37
CA GLU A 27 9.65 3.42 8.84
C GLU A 27 8.18 3.04 9.06
N PRO A 28 7.50 3.59 10.09
CA PRO A 28 6.11 3.30 10.31
C PRO A 28 5.34 3.66 9.03
N ARG A 29 4.99 2.64 8.23
CA ARG A 29 4.19 2.82 7.03
C ARG A 29 2.86 3.32 7.54
N VAL A 30 2.56 4.58 7.28
CA VAL A 30 1.33 5.23 7.72
C VAL A 30 0.16 4.40 7.19
N VAL A 31 -0.54 3.73 8.09
CA VAL A 31 -1.73 2.95 7.75
C VAL A 31 -2.92 3.90 7.82
N THR A 32 -3.26 4.49 6.69
CA THR A 32 -4.47 5.32 6.57
C THR A 32 -5.70 4.46 6.29
N CYS A 33 -6.89 5.01 6.56
CA CYS A 33 -8.16 4.35 6.21
C CYS A 33 -8.21 3.98 4.72
N LEU A 34 -7.67 4.83 3.84
CA LEU A 34 -7.60 4.55 2.40
C LEU A 34 -6.66 3.39 2.07
N ILE A 35 -5.50 3.28 2.72
CA ILE A 35 -4.61 2.12 2.55
C ILE A 35 -5.26 0.83 3.05
N THR A 36 -5.97 0.89 4.18
CA THR A 36 -6.71 -0.27 4.71
C THR A 36 -7.76 -0.73 3.71
N LEU A 37 -8.55 0.20 3.16
CA LEU A 37 -9.53 -0.10 2.11
C LEU A 37 -8.85 -0.76 0.90
N LEU A 38 -7.78 -0.16 0.37
CA LEU A 38 -7.07 -0.70 -0.80
C LEU A 38 -6.48 -2.09 -0.53
N ARG A 39 -6.02 -2.38 0.70
CA ARG A 39 -5.51 -3.71 1.08
C ARG A 39 -6.61 -4.77 1.15
N THR A 40 -7.82 -4.40 1.56
CA THR A 40 -8.98 -5.32 1.58
C THR A 40 -9.56 -5.59 0.19
N CYS A 41 -9.36 -4.68 -0.75
CA CYS A 41 -9.84 -4.81 -2.13
C CYS A 41 -8.98 -5.80 -2.92
N SER A 42 -9.63 -6.63 -3.75
CA SER A 42 -8.96 -7.38 -4.80
C SER A 42 -8.42 -6.44 -5.89
N GLN A 43 -7.58 -6.93 -6.80
CA GLN A 43 -7.05 -6.09 -7.88
C GLN A 43 -8.16 -5.48 -8.75
N GLY A 44 -9.23 -6.24 -9.03
CA GLY A 44 -10.39 -5.75 -9.78
C GLY A 44 -11.16 -4.68 -9.01
N ASP A 45 -11.38 -4.89 -7.71
CA ASP A 45 -12.09 -3.94 -6.85
C ASP A 45 -11.34 -2.60 -6.73
N ARG A 46 -10.00 -2.64 -6.69
CA ARG A 46 -9.17 -1.42 -6.67
C ARG A 46 -9.34 -0.62 -7.95
N GLN A 47 -9.33 -1.29 -9.10
CA GLN A 47 -9.54 -0.62 -10.39
C GLN A 47 -10.94 -0.04 -10.44
N ARG A 48 -11.95 -0.80 -10.00
CA ARG A 48 -13.34 -0.35 -9.96
C ARG A 48 -13.53 0.89 -9.09
N LEU A 49 -12.92 0.90 -7.91
CA LEU A 49 -12.91 2.06 -7.02
C LEU A 49 -12.30 3.29 -7.68
N ALA A 50 -11.17 3.13 -8.38
CA ALA A 50 -10.51 4.22 -9.08
C ALA A 50 -11.38 4.76 -10.22
N ASP A 51 -12.03 3.88 -10.99
CA ASP A 51 -12.92 4.25 -12.07
C ASP A 51 -14.15 5.02 -11.54
N LEU A 52 -14.76 4.54 -10.45
CA LEU A 52 -15.91 5.21 -9.81
C LEU A 52 -15.54 6.57 -9.21
N ALA A 53 -14.37 6.67 -8.59
CA ALA A 53 -13.87 7.93 -8.02
C ALA A 53 -13.30 8.89 -9.10
N GLY A 54 -13.25 8.48 -10.37
CA GLY A 54 -12.72 9.29 -11.47
C GLY A 54 -11.20 9.55 -11.35
N THR A 55 -10.44 8.57 -10.86
CA THR A 55 -9.00 8.68 -10.63
C THR A 55 -8.26 7.40 -11.02
N SER A 56 -6.99 7.24 -10.61
CA SER A 56 -6.20 6.02 -10.84
C SER A 56 -5.84 5.32 -9.54
N VAL A 57 -5.63 4.01 -9.60
CA VAL A 57 -5.20 3.19 -8.44
C VAL A 57 -3.90 3.73 -7.84
N ASN A 58 -2.93 4.11 -8.68
CA ASN A 58 -1.68 4.72 -8.23
C ASN A 58 -1.90 6.05 -7.49
N TYR A 59 -2.88 6.84 -7.94
CA TYR A 59 -3.24 8.08 -7.26
C TYR A 59 -3.83 7.80 -5.88
N LEU A 60 -4.72 6.80 -5.75
CA LEU A 60 -5.29 6.38 -4.47
C LEU A 60 -4.22 5.86 -3.50
N TYR A 61 -3.24 5.09 -3.97
CA TYR A 61 -2.10 4.68 -3.15
C TYR A 61 -1.22 5.86 -2.73
N GLY A 62 -1.01 6.83 -3.61
CA GLY A 62 -0.27 8.06 -3.31
C GLY A 62 -0.96 8.92 -2.25
N LEU A 63 -2.29 9.05 -2.33
CA LEU A 63 -3.12 9.68 -1.30
C LEU A 63 -3.07 8.92 0.02
N GLY A 64 -3.26 7.60 -0.02
CA GLY A 64 -3.29 6.77 1.18
C GLY A 64 -1.94 6.69 1.87
N SER A 65 -0.83 6.85 1.14
CA SER A 65 0.51 6.94 1.71
C SER A 65 0.85 8.36 2.20
N CYS A 66 -0.08 9.32 2.07
CA CYS A 66 0.12 10.75 2.36
C CYS A 66 1.36 11.36 1.68
N ALA A 67 1.81 10.74 0.58
CA ALA A 67 2.93 11.20 -0.22
C ALA A 67 2.51 12.33 -1.16
N ARG A 68 1.20 12.48 -1.41
CA ARG A 68 0.62 13.59 -2.16
C ARG A 68 0.04 14.60 -1.18
N GLY A 69 0.28 15.88 -1.46
CA GLY A 69 -0.34 17.00 -0.76
C GLY A 69 -1.87 16.95 -0.85
N GLY A 70 -2.52 17.78 -0.02
CA GLY A 70 -3.96 17.76 0.26
C GLY A 70 -4.87 17.44 -0.94
N MET A 71 -5.86 16.60 -0.69
CA MET A 71 -6.86 16.20 -1.67
C MET A 71 -7.94 17.28 -1.82
N SER A 72 -8.46 17.47 -3.04
CA SER A 72 -9.61 18.35 -3.27
C SER A 72 -10.86 17.78 -2.61
N SER A 73 -11.75 18.66 -2.11
CA SER A 73 -13.03 18.26 -1.53
C SER A 73 -13.86 17.41 -2.50
N ARG A 74 -13.87 17.78 -3.79
CA ARG A 74 -14.55 17.01 -4.85
C ARG A 74 -14.05 15.57 -4.93
N LEU A 75 -12.74 15.35 -4.87
CA LEU A 75 -12.18 14.00 -4.91
C LEU A 75 -12.47 13.24 -3.62
N ALA A 76 -12.46 13.92 -2.47
CA ALA A 76 -12.81 13.30 -1.18
C ALA A 76 -14.22 12.73 -1.19
N PHE A 77 -15.21 13.52 -1.64
CA PHE A 77 -16.58 13.05 -1.79
C PHE A 77 -16.71 11.96 -2.86
N GLY A 78 -15.99 12.07 -3.97
CA GLY A 78 -15.98 11.03 -5.01
C GLY A 78 -15.45 9.68 -4.52
N ILE A 79 -14.41 9.68 -3.66
CA ILE A 79 -13.89 8.45 -3.05
C ILE A 79 -14.89 7.90 -2.02
N GLU A 80 -15.55 8.75 -1.24
CA GLU A 80 -16.58 8.34 -0.30
C GLU A 80 -17.73 7.63 -1.03
N ASP A 81 -18.31 8.26 -2.05
CA ASP A 81 -19.39 7.68 -2.87
C ASP A 81 -18.94 6.36 -3.52
N ALA A 82 -17.74 6.33 -4.10
CA ALA A 82 -17.17 5.13 -4.70
C ALA A 82 -16.99 4.00 -3.68
N SER A 83 -16.57 4.32 -2.45
CA SER A 83 -16.41 3.33 -1.37
C SER A 83 -17.75 2.77 -0.90
N ILE A 84 -18.80 3.60 -0.83
CA ILE A 84 -20.17 3.18 -0.50
C ILE A 84 -20.71 2.25 -1.59
N GLN A 85 -20.51 2.61 -2.86
CA GLN A 85 -20.95 1.78 -3.98
C GLN A 85 -20.20 0.44 -3.99
N LEU A 86 -18.89 0.44 -3.82
CA LEU A 86 -18.08 -0.78 -3.78
C LEU A 86 -18.44 -1.67 -2.57
N HIS A 87 -18.74 -1.07 -1.41
CA HIS A 87 -19.24 -1.81 -0.25
C HIS A 87 -20.56 -2.53 -0.55
N LYS A 88 -21.48 -1.88 -1.28
CA LYS A 88 -22.73 -2.52 -1.73
C LYS A 88 -22.47 -3.64 -2.74
N GLU A 89 -21.61 -3.40 -3.73
CA GLU A 89 -21.25 -4.39 -4.76
C GLU A 89 -20.53 -5.63 -4.18
N THR A 90 -19.72 -5.45 -3.14
CA THR A 90 -18.96 -6.53 -2.49
C THR A 90 -19.70 -7.19 -1.32
N HIS A 91 -20.99 -6.88 -1.13
CA HIS A 91 -21.82 -7.37 -0.02
C HIS A 91 -21.23 -7.09 1.37
N GLY A 92 -20.60 -5.93 1.53
CA GLY A 92 -20.09 -5.44 2.80
C GLY A 92 -18.63 -5.82 3.10
N ARG A 93 -17.91 -6.42 2.15
CA ARG A 93 -16.53 -6.87 2.35
C ARG A 93 -15.52 -5.72 2.44
N THR A 94 -15.71 -4.66 1.65
CA THR A 94 -14.81 -3.51 1.63
C THR A 94 -15.26 -2.45 2.63
N PRO A 95 -14.38 -1.86 3.45
CA PRO A 95 -14.77 -0.79 4.37
C PRO A 95 -15.25 0.44 3.60
N ILE A 96 -16.15 1.22 4.21
CA ILE A 96 -16.55 2.54 3.71
C ILE A 96 -15.59 3.57 4.33
N VAL A 97 -15.15 4.53 3.52
CA VAL A 97 -14.26 5.60 3.99
C VAL A 97 -14.94 6.95 3.70
N SER A 98 -15.18 7.72 4.76
CA SER A 98 -15.83 9.03 4.65
C SER A 98 -14.85 10.14 4.23
N ALA A 99 -15.35 11.21 3.60
CA ALA A 99 -14.55 12.38 3.29
C ALA A 99 -13.91 13.00 4.55
N ARG A 100 -14.59 12.88 5.70
CA ARG A 100 -14.07 13.33 6.99
C ARG A 100 -12.81 12.55 7.40
N GLU A 101 -12.85 11.23 7.31
CA GLU A 101 -11.67 10.39 7.60
C GLU A 101 -10.54 10.64 6.61
N LEU A 102 -10.86 10.84 5.32
CA LEU A 102 -9.86 11.20 4.32
C LEU A 102 -9.20 12.55 4.61
N SER A 103 -9.94 13.51 5.19
CA SER A 103 -9.40 14.82 5.54
C SER A 103 -8.43 14.79 6.73
N THR A 104 -8.61 13.83 7.65
CA THR A 104 -7.80 13.73 8.88
C THR A 104 -6.66 12.71 8.78
N MET A 105 -6.67 11.81 7.79
CA MET A 105 -5.72 10.69 7.71
C MET A 105 -4.24 11.10 7.56
N CYS A 106 -3.96 12.24 6.93
CA CYS A 106 -2.59 12.68 6.63
C CYS A 106 -2.01 13.70 7.62
N SER A 107 -2.82 14.27 8.51
CA SER A 107 -2.38 15.26 9.50
C SER A 107 -1.36 14.71 10.50
N LEU A 108 -1.29 13.38 10.66
CA LEU A 108 -0.37 12.72 11.57
C LEU A 108 1.04 12.47 10.97
N VAL A 109 1.20 12.61 9.66
CA VAL A 109 2.46 12.30 8.96
C VAL A 109 3.44 13.48 9.00
N GLY A 110 2.91 14.71 8.98
CA GLY A 110 3.68 15.95 9.05
C GLY A 110 4.23 16.30 10.44
N MET A 111 3.98 15.49 11.48
CA MET A 111 4.52 15.71 12.83
C MET A 111 5.93 15.15 13.04
N ARG A 112 6.62 14.64 12.00
CA ARG A 112 8.08 14.51 12.05
C ARG A 112 8.69 15.91 11.94
N LYS A 113 8.78 16.60 13.07
CA LYS A 113 9.51 17.87 13.23
C LYS A 113 10.94 17.70 12.70
N HIS A 114 11.35 18.59 11.79
CA HIS A 114 12.76 18.90 11.55
C HIS A 114 13.38 19.53 12.81
#